data_AF-R6NC19-F1
#
_entry.id   AF-R6NC19-F1
#
_cell.length_a   1.000
_cell.length_b   1.000
_cell.length_c   1.000
_cell.angle_alpha   90.00
_cell.angle_beta   90.00
_cell.angle_gamma   90.00
#
_symmetry.space_group_name_H-M   'P 1'
#
loop_
_entity.id
_entity.type
_entity.pdbx_description
1 polymer ?
#
loop_
_entity_poly.entity_id
_entity_poly.type
_entity_poly.pdbx_seq_one_letter_code
_entity_poly.pdbx_strand_id
1 'polypeptide(L)'
;MRCAGIFAKQSVDQELDDVPRDNLYINVAWAAKCLNYQAGSETWALKTLVGMQPASLTSTQMRKIETLHLSYYTTCADRDITCNGQVTYGEWIDVVRFRDWLQNDMQKAIYSLLVKNPKIPYTDRGIALVKSEMIASLKRGQQNGGIADSEYNDDGDEIPGYVVSVPRSANISDSQKKSRKLVDCKFRARLAGAIHAVEVKGTLAYSL
;
A
#
# COMPACT_ATOMS: atom_id res chain seq x y z
N MET A 1 -13.78 7.13 -2.40
CA MET A 1 -13.11 7.90 -3.46
C MET A 1 -11.60 7.67 -3.33
N ARG A 2 -10.85 7.38 -4.40
CA ARG A 2 -9.38 7.09 -4.36
C ARG A 2 -8.53 8.30 -4.76
N CYS A 3 -8.95 9.50 -4.35
CA CYS A 3 -8.25 10.73 -4.67
C CYS A 3 -7.42 11.16 -3.47
N ALA A 4 -6.21 11.68 -3.70
CA ALA A 4 -5.39 12.30 -2.67
C ALA A 4 -5.49 13.82 -2.80
N GLY A 5 -5.71 14.52 -1.68
CA GLY A 5 -5.69 15.97 -1.62
C GLY A 5 -4.36 16.48 -1.10
N ILE A 6 -3.84 17.57 -1.67
CA ILE A 6 -2.57 18.17 -1.27
C ILE A 6 -2.78 19.66 -0.97
N PHE A 7 -2.30 20.09 0.18
CA PHE A 7 -2.19 21.50 0.54
C PHE A 7 -0.94 22.10 -0.12
N ALA A 8 -1.13 22.93 -1.14
CA ALA A 8 -0.05 23.52 -1.94
C ALA A 8 0.42 24.91 -1.46
N LYS A 9 -0.33 25.55 -0.55
CA LYS A 9 -0.01 26.89 -0.04
C LYS A 9 1.19 26.86 0.90
N GLN A 10 1.88 28.00 1.03
CA GLN A 10 2.96 28.22 1.99
C GLN A 10 2.45 28.62 3.39
N SER A 11 1.24 29.17 3.46
CA SER A 11 0.53 29.47 4.71
C SER A 11 -0.98 29.28 4.52
N VAL A 12 -1.74 29.20 5.61
CA VAL A 12 -3.20 28.96 5.53
C VAL A 12 -3.94 30.13 4.89
N ASP A 13 -3.48 31.36 5.17
CA ASP A 13 -4.11 32.61 4.74
C ASP A 13 -3.56 33.12 3.39
N GLN A 14 -2.68 32.36 2.72
CA GLN A 14 -2.16 32.73 1.41
C GLN A 14 -3.30 32.73 0.37
N GLU A 15 -3.42 33.82 -0.38
CA GLU A 15 -4.33 33.91 -1.50
C GLU A 15 -3.92 32.96 -2.63
N LEU A 16 -4.88 32.47 -3.41
CA LEU A 16 -4.58 31.48 -4.45
C LEU A 16 -3.66 32.01 -5.54
N ASP A 17 -3.77 33.30 -5.86
CA ASP A 17 -2.95 33.97 -6.88
C ASP A 17 -1.49 34.18 -6.41
N ASP A 18 -1.25 34.11 -5.10
CA ASP A 18 0.07 34.28 -4.49
C ASP A 18 0.80 32.94 -4.26
N VAL A 19 0.17 31.81 -4.58
CA VAL A 19 0.80 30.49 -4.47
C VAL A 19 1.97 30.42 -5.46
N PRO A 20 3.19 30.03 -5.02
CA PRO A 20 4.31 29.87 -5.93
C PRO A 20 3.94 28.97 -7.10
N ARG A 21 4.29 29.41 -8.32
CA ARG A 21 3.95 28.70 -9.55
C ARG A 21 4.37 27.22 -9.51
N ASP A 22 5.51 26.93 -8.89
CA ASP A 22 6.02 25.56 -8.76
C ASP A 22 5.11 24.70 -7.87
N ASN A 23 4.58 25.26 -6.76
CA ASN A 23 3.70 24.55 -5.83
C ASN A 23 2.34 24.18 -6.45
N LEU A 24 1.90 24.85 -7.52
CA LEU A 24 0.71 24.44 -8.28
C LEU A 24 0.86 23.04 -8.90
N TYR A 25 2.10 22.56 -9.03
CA TYR A 25 2.44 21.24 -9.58
C TYR A 25 3.01 20.28 -8.51
N ILE A 26 2.81 20.58 -7.23
CA ILE A 26 3.32 19.74 -6.13
C ILE A 26 2.82 18.30 -6.20
N ASN A 27 1.59 18.10 -6.66
CA ASN A 27 1.02 16.78 -6.92
C ASN A 27 1.82 15.99 -7.95
N VAL A 28 2.31 16.66 -9.00
CA VAL A 28 3.15 16.04 -10.04
C VAL A 28 4.52 15.70 -9.46
N ALA A 29 5.16 16.61 -8.72
CA ALA A 29 6.46 16.37 -8.10
C ALA A 29 6.40 15.17 -7.13
N TRP A 30 5.35 15.10 -6.32
CA TRP A 30 5.12 14.04 -5.35
C TRP A 30 4.82 12.69 -6.02
N ALA A 31 3.95 12.68 -7.02
CA ALA A 31 3.68 11.49 -7.82
C ALA A 31 4.93 11.01 -8.55
N ALA A 32 5.69 11.89 -9.20
CA ALA A 32 6.94 11.54 -9.88
C ALA A 32 7.96 10.94 -8.90
N LYS A 33 8.07 11.49 -7.68
CA LYS A 33 8.94 10.95 -6.64
C LYS A 33 8.54 9.54 -6.23
N CYS A 34 7.26 9.33 -5.92
CA CYS A 34 6.77 8.07 -5.34
C CYS A 34 6.53 6.96 -6.37
N LEU A 35 6.10 7.29 -7.59
CA LEU A 35 5.78 6.28 -8.60
C LEU A 35 7.01 5.58 -9.19
N ASN A 36 8.21 6.15 -9.00
CA ASN A 36 9.48 5.49 -9.33
C ASN A 36 9.80 4.29 -8.44
N TYR A 37 9.20 4.18 -7.26
CA TYR A 37 9.37 3.02 -6.40
C TYR A 37 8.50 1.86 -6.86
N GLN A 38 8.99 0.64 -6.65
CA GLN A 38 8.19 -0.56 -6.84
C GLN A 38 7.02 -0.56 -5.85
N ALA A 39 5.80 -0.86 -6.30
CA ALA A 39 4.62 -0.84 -5.44
C ALA A 39 4.79 -1.75 -4.22
N GLY A 40 4.64 -1.16 -3.03
CA GLY A 40 4.81 -1.83 -1.73
C GLY A 40 6.17 -1.58 -1.08
N SER A 41 7.12 -0.96 -1.78
CA SER A 41 8.46 -0.65 -1.25
C SER A 41 8.59 0.78 -0.73
N GLU A 42 7.51 1.55 -0.79
CA GLU A 42 7.49 2.96 -0.48
C GLU A 42 6.36 3.34 0.48
N THR A 43 6.53 4.50 1.09
CA THR A 43 5.44 5.28 1.65
C THR A 43 5.41 6.66 1.01
N TRP A 44 4.27 7.34 1.03
CA TRP A 44 4.13 8.68 0.45
C TRP A 44 4.52 9.82 1.40
N ALA A 45 4.76 9.49 2.67
CA ALA A 45 5.31 10.40 3.67
C ALA A 45 6.86 10.45 3.62
N LEU A 46 7.43 11.46 4.27
CA LEU A 46 8.87 11.62 4.54
C LEU A 46 9.75 11.71 3.27
N LYS A 47 9.21 12.27 2.19
CA LYS A 47 9.92 12.45 0.90
C LYS A 47 10.35 13.90 0.72
N THR A 48 11.53 14.07 0.14
CA THR A 48 11.97 15.38 -0.35
C THR A 48 11.49 15.55 -1.79
N LEU A 49 10.98 16.75 -2.10
CA LEU A 49 10.51 17.12 -3.44
C LEU A 49 11.46 18.16 -4.03
N VAL A 50 11.77 18.04 -5.32
CA VAL A 50 12.67 18.98 -6.00
C VAL A 50 11.86 20.17 -6.51
N GLY A 51 12.32 21.39 -6.22
CA GLY A 51 11.72 22.64 -6.71
C GLY A 51 10.46 23.11 -5.96
N MET A 52 9.97 22.35 -4.98
CA MET A 52 8.80 22.71 -4.20
C MET A 52 9.19 23.57 -3.00
N GLN A 53 8.37 24.56 -2.67
CA GLN A 53 8.57 25.42 -1.51
C GLN A 53 7.79 24.87 -0.30
N PRO A 54 8.43 24.64 0.86
CA PRO A 54 7.75 24.13 2.05
C PRO A 54 6.78 25.17 2.61
N ALA A 55 5.71 24.67 3.24
CA ALA A 55 4.78 25.48 3.99
C ALA A 55 5.31 25.78 5.39
N SER A 56 5.09 27.00 5.88
CA SER A 56 5.38 27.40 7.25
C SER A 56 4.11 27.25 8.09
N LEU A 57 3.89 26.04 8.62
CA LEU A 57 2.67 25.68 9.35
C LEU A 57 2.93 25.48 10.84
N THR A 58 2.03 25.98 11.67
CA THR A 58 2.00 25.65 13.10
C THR A 58 1.47 24.23 13.33
N SER A 59 1.80 23.60 14.47
CA SER A 59 1.31 22.26 14.82
C SER A 59 -0.22 22.17 14.84
N THR A 60 -0.92 23.25 15.16
CA THR A 60 -2.39 23.29 15.14
C THR A 60 -2.94 23.31 13.71
N GLN A 61 -2.29 24.02 12.79
CA GLN A 61 -2.67 24.02 11.37
C GLN A 61 -2.39 22.66 10.72
N MET A 62 -1.23 22.06 11.00
CA MET A 62 -0.90 20.70 10.54
C MET A 62 -1.96 19.69 10.95
N ARG A 63 -2.35 19.67 12.24
CA ARG A 63 -3.41 18.79 12.73
C ARG A 63 -4.75 18.99 12.01
N LYS A 64 -5.12 20.23 11.69
CA LYS A 64 -6.36 20.51 10.95
C LYS A 64 -6.30 19.93 9.52
N ILE A 65 -5.17 20.07 8.85
CA ILE A 65 -4.95 19.52 7.50
C ILE A 65 -5.00 17.98 7.54
N GLU A 66 -4.41 17.36 8.55
CA GLU A 66 -4.40 15.90 8.74
C GLU A 66 -5.80 15.34 9.03
N THR A 67 -6.62 16.02 9.84
CA THR A 67 -8.02 15.63 10.07
C THR A 67 -8.86 15.63 8.78
N LEU A 68 -8.47 16.43 7.78
CA LEU A 68 -9.10 16.44 6.46
C LEU A 68 -8.49 15.42 5.48
N HIS A 69 -7.56 14.58 5.95
CA HIS A 69 -6.79 13.63 5.13
C HIS A 69 -6.06 14.28 3.96
N LEU A 70 -5.63 15.53 4.13
CA LEU A 70 -4.82 16.24 3.15
C LEU A 70 -3.34 16.01 3.44
N SER A 71 -2.56 15.89 2.39
CA SER A 71 -1.09 15.83 2.46
C SER A 71 -0.49 17.21 2.29
N TYR A 72 0.68 17.46 2.87
CA TYR A 72 1.32 18.77 2.84
C TYR A 72 2.84 18.64 2.84
N TYR A 73 3.54 19.70 2.44
CA TYR A 73 5.00 19.74 2.39
C TYR A 73 5.49 20.81 3.36
N THR A 74 6.36 20.45 4.30
CA THR A 74 6.82 21.35 5.38
C THR A 74 8.25 21.01 5.78
N THR A 75 8.90 21.94 6.46
CA THR A 75 10.20 21.69 7.09
C THR A 75 10.03 21.00 8.44
N CYS A 76 10.72 19.88 8.64
CA CYS A 76 10.82 19.17 9.92
C CYS A 76 12.29 18.85 10.20
N ALA A 77 12.81 19.31 11.34
CA ALA A 77 14.22 19.14 11.73
C ALA A 77 15.20 19.46 10.58
N ASP A 78 15.11 20.69 10.07
CA ASP A 78 15.95 21.23 8.98
C ASP A 78 15.87 20.44 7.66
N ARG A 79 14.81 19.66 7.46
CA ARG A 79 14.56 18.91 6.24
C ARG A 79 13.15 19.12 5.72
N ASP A 80 13.06 19.50 4.46
CA ASP A 80 11.78 19.69 3.78
C ASP A 80 11.23 18.34 3.33
N ILE A 81 10.15 17.92 3.99
CA ILE A 81 9.56 16.60 3.82
C ILE A 81 8.07 16.68 3.52
N THR A 82 7.62 15.65 2.84
CA THR A 82 6.20 15.36 2.71
C THR A 82 5.64 14.80 4.02
N CYS A 83 4.46 15.28 4.39
CA CYS A 83 3.73 14.84 5.57
C CYS A 83 2.35 14.33 5.18
N ASN A 84 1.84 13.41 6.01
CA ASN A 84 0.71 12.54 5.68
C ASN A 84 1.00 11.70 4.42
N GLY A 85 -0.03 11.14 3.81
CA GLY A 85 0.09 10.32 2.61
C GLY A 85 -1.17 9.51 2.38
N GLN A 86 -2.32 10.09 2.74
CA GLN A 86 -3.61 9.43 2.71
C GLN A 86 -4.43 9.90 1.51
N VAL A 87 -5.29 9.02 1.02
CA VAL A 87 -6.42 9.42 0.18
C VAL A 87 -7.45 10.15 1.05
N THR A 88 -8.36 10.90 0.44
CA THR A 88 -9.38 11.71 1.16
C THR A 88 -10.32 10.90 2.05
N TYR A 89 -10.30 9.56 1.95
CA TYR A 89 -11.04 8.63 2.81
C TYR A 89 -10.21 8.06 3.98
N GLY A 90 -8.97 8.51 4.15
CA GLY A 90 -8.09 8.17 5.29
C GLY A 90 -7.22 6.92 5.13
N GLU A 91 -7.33 6.19 4.02
CA GLU A 91 -6.42 5.07 3.72
C GLU A 91 -5.09 5.59 3.16
N TRP A 92 -3.99 4.89 3.44
CA TRP A 92 -2.66 5.26 2.92
C TRP A 92 -2.55 5.03 1.41
N ILE A 93 -1.94 5.98 0.70
CA ILE A 93 -1.80 5.91 -0.77
C ILE A 93 -0.94 4.70 -1.17
N ASP A 94 0.14 4.41 -0.45
CA ASP A 94 0.98 3.24 -0.69
C ASP A 94 0.20 1.92 -0.53
N VAL A 95 -0.67 1.80 0.48
CA VAL A 95 -1.56 0.65 0.66
C VAL A 95 -2.54 0.51 -0.52
N VAL A 96 -3.19 1.60 -0.95
CA VAL A 96 -4.11 1.57 -2.10
C VAL A 96 -3.38 1.12 -3.37
N ARG A 97 -2.21 1.73 -3.64
CA ARG A 97 -1.38 1.41 -4.81
C ARG A 97 -0.91 -0.03 -4.79
N PHE A 98 -0.44 -0.52 -3.64
CA PHE A 98 0.02 -1.89 -3.49
C PHE A 98 -1.11 -2.90 -3.72
N ARG A 99 -2.30 -2.66 -3.16
CA ARG A 99 -3.47 -3.52 -3.38
C ARG A 99 -3.85 -3.61 -4.86
N ASP A 100 -3.86 -2.47 -5.55
CA ASP A 100 -4.20 -2.41 -6.98
C ASP A 100 -3.16 -3.14 -7.83
N TRP A 101 -1.87 -2.97 -7.48
CA TRP A 101 -0.79 -3.73 -8.11
C TRP A 101 -0.93 -5.24 -7.89
N LEU A 102 -1.18 -5.69 -6.65
CA LEU A 102 -1.30 -7.10 -6.30
C LEU A 102 -2.49 -7.75 -7.02
N GLN A 103 -3.62 -7.03 -7.11
CA GLN A 103 -4.78 -7.49 -7.86
C GLN A 103 -4.44 -7.68 -9.34
N ASN A 104 -3.79 -6.70 -9.97
CA ASN A 104 -3.39 -6.76 -11.38
C ASN A 104 -2.36 -7.88 -11.64
N ASP A 105 -1.36 -8.02 -10.76
CA ASP A 105 -0.34 -9.07 -10.85
C ASP A 105 -0.96 -10.47 -10.76
N MET A 106 -1.83 -10.69 -9.78
CA MET A 106 -2.53 -11.97 -9.60
C MET A 106 -3.48 -12.28 -10.77
N GLN A 107 -4.21 -11.28 -11.28
CA GLN A 107 -5.08 -11.46 -12.45
C GLN A 107 -4.27 -11.83 -13.70
N LYS A 108 -3.14 -11.17 -13.93
CA LYS A 108 -2.23 -11.50 -15.05
C LYS A 108 -1.62 -12.88 -14.92
N ALA A 109 -1.17 -13.27 -13.72
CA ALA A 109 -0.60 -14.59 -13.45
C ALA A 109 -1.62 -15.71 -13.74
N ILE A 110 -2.83 -15.59 -13.18
CA ILE A 110 -3.92 -16.56 -13.40
C ILE A 110 -4.35 -16.58 -14.88
N TYR A 111 -4.48 -15.41 -15.53
CA TYR A 111 -4.81 -15.35 -16.95
C TYR A 111 -3.74 -16.04 -17.81
N SER A 112 -2.45 -15.76 -17.55
CA SER A 112 -1.33 -16.41 -18.22
C SER A 112 -1.38 -17.93 -18.04
N LEU A 113 -1.68 -18.44 -16.84
CA LEU A 113 -1.88 -19.87 -16.60
C LEU A 113 -2.99 -20.44 -17.50
N LEU A 114 -4.15 -19.77 -17.57
CA LEU A 114 -5.30 -20.23 -18.34
C LEU A 114 -5.03 -20.26 -19.85
N VAL A 115 -4.31 -19.28 -20.38
CA VAL A 115 -4.01 -19.18 -21.82
C VAL A 115 -2.87 -20.10 -22.26
N LYS A 116 -1.86 -20.31 -21.41
CA LYS A 116 -0.70 -21.15 -21.73
C LYS A 116 -1.02 -22.65 -21.74
N ASN A 117 -2.05 -23.07 -21.03
CA ASN A 117 -2.43 -24.47 -20.92
C ASN A 117 -3.61 -24.76 -21.85
N PRO A 118 -3.58 -25.85 -22.64
CA PRO A 118 -4.72 -26.23 -23.48
C PRO A 118 -5.98 -26.53 -22.66
N LYS A 119 -5.81 -26.92 -21.38
CA LYS A 119 -6.89 -27.15 -20.42
C LYS A 119 -6.37 -27.11 -18.99
N ILE A 120 -7.11 -26.43 -18.11
CA ILE A 120 -7.00 -26.61 -16.65
C ILE A 120 -8.22 -27.41 -16.18
N PRO A 121 -8.07 -28.71 -15.82
CA PRO A 121 -9.20 -29.54 -15.42
C PRO A 121 -9.69 -29.22 -13.99
N TYR A 122 -10.99 -29.42 -13.72
CA TYR A 122 -11.56 -29.44 -12.35
C TYR A 122 -11.15 -30.71 -11.60
N THR A 123 -9.85 -30.88 -11.40
CA THR A 123 -9.24 -31.87 -10.51
C THR A 123 -8.45 -31.09 -9.48
N ASP A 124 -8.16 -31.70 -8.33
CA ASP A 124 -7.35 -31.02 -7.31
C ASP A 124 -5.99 -30.59 -7.85
N ARG A 125 -5.40 -31.38 -8.76
CA ARG A 125 -4.16 -31.00 -9.47
C ARG A 125 -4.33 -29.75 -10.34
N GLY A 126 -5.44 -29.63 -11.07
CA GLY A 126 -5.71 -28.45 -11.90
C GLY A 126 -6.01 -27.20 -11.07
N ILE A 127 -6.78 -27.35 -9.99
CA ILE A 127 -7.06 -26.26 -9.04
C ILE A 127 -5.79 -25.83 -8.29
N ALA A 128 -4.90 -26.77 -7.97
CA ALA A 128 -3.60 -26.47 -7.36
C ALA A 128 -2.72 -25.58 -8.24
N LEU A 129 -2.83 -25.65 -9.58
CA LEU A 129 -2.12 -24.71 -10.47
C LEU A 129 -2.57 -23.27 -10.22
N VAL A 130 -3.88 -23.03 -10.08
CA VAL A 130 -4.42 -21.70 -9.74
C VAL A 130 -3.90 -21.25 -8.37
N LYS A 131 -3.92 -22.14 -7.38
CA LYS A 131 -3.35 -21.87 -6.04
C LYS A 131 -1.87 -21.47 -6.13
N SER A 132 -1.08 -22.14 -6.95
CA SER A 132 0.34 -21.82 -7.13
C SER A 132 0.56 -20.42 -7.71
N GLU A 133 -0.23 -19.98 -8.68
CA GLU A 133 -0.15 -18.61 -9.22
C GLU A 133 -0.56 -17.54 -8.19
N MET A 134 -1.58 -17.83 -7.38
CA MET A 134 -1.96 -16.96 -6.26
C MET A 134 -0.81 -16.82 -5.26
N ILE A 135 -0.20 -17.94 -4.86
CA ILE A 135 0.96 -17.96 -3.94
C ILE A 135 2.14 -17.19 -4.56
N ALA A 136 2.44 -17.40 -5.85
CA ALA A 136 3.55 -16.70 -6.52
C ALA A 136 3.37 -15.18 -6.50
N SER A 137 2.14 -14.71 -6.69
CA SER A 137 1.81 -13.28 -6.63
C SER A 137 1.96 -12.72 -5.21
N LEU A 138 1.52 -13.47 -4.19
CA LEU A 138 1.69 -13.09 -2.79
C LEU A 138 3.15 -13.08 -2.35
N LYS A 139 3.97 -14.04 -2.83
CA LYS A 139 5.43 -14.04 -2.62
C LYS A 139 6.09 -12.81 -3.22
N ARG A 140 5.73 -12.40 -4.44
CA ARG A 140 6.20 -11.13 -5.02
C ARG A 140 5.76 -9.93 -4.18
N GLY A 141 4.56 -9.97 -3.62
CA GLY A 141 4.06 -8.95 -2.69
C GLY A 141 4.90 -8.82 -1.41
N GLN A 142 5.35 -9.94 -0.84
CA GLN A 142 6.32 -9.95 0.27
C GLN A 142 7.68 -9.40 -0.15
N GLN A 143 8.21 -9.87 -1.29
CA GLN A 143 9.50 -9.40 -1.82
C GLN A 143 9.54 -7.90 -2.07
N ASN A 144 8.41 -7.31 -2.49
CA ASN A 144 8.29 -5.87 -2.70
C ASN A 144 8.13 -5.08 -1.39
N GLY A 145 7.93 -5.73 -0.25
CA GLY A 145 7.71 -5.10 1.05
C GLY A 145 6.26 -4.73 1.38
N GLY A 146 5.30 -5.07 0.51
CA GLY A 146 3.89 -4.71 0.74
C GLY A 146 3.12 -5.70 1.62
N ILE A 147 3.56 -6.96 1.69
CA ILE A 147 3.03 -7.99 2.59
C ILE A 147 4.10 -8.29 3.64
N ALA A 148 3.68 -8.39 4.90
CA ALA A 148 4.55 -8.77 6.00
C ALA A 148 5.15 -10.16 5.77
N ASP A 149 6.37 -10.38 6.26
CA ASP A 149 6.95 -11.71 6.30
C ASP A 149 6.22 -12.62 7.29
N SER A 150 6.53 -13.92 7.24
CA SER A 150 6.13 -14.84 8.30
C SER A 150 6.89 -14.45 9.57
N GLU A 151 6.15 -14.32 10.66
CA GLU A 151 6.67 -14.02 11.98
C GLU A 151 6.41 -15.20 12.91
N TYR A 152 6.93 -15.14 14.14
CA TYR A 152 6.69 -16.16 15.16
C TYR A 152 6.21 -15.47 16.43
N ASN A 153 5.22 -16.05 17.11
CA ASN A 153 4.84 -15.61 18.45
C ASN A 153 5.85 -16.10 19.50
N ASP A 154 5.65 -15.69 20.75
CA ASP A 154 6.51 -16.10 21.88
C ASP A 154 6.52 -17.62 22.12
N ASP A 155 5.46 -18.32 21.69
CA ASP A 155 5.33 -19.78 21.78
C ASP A 155 6.02 -20.53 20.61
N GLY A 156 6.55 -19.81 19.62
CA GLY A 156 7.23 -20.37 18.44
C GLY A 156 6.29 -20.80 17.30
N ASP A 157 5.00 -20.47 17.36
CA ASP A 157 4.05 -20.70 16.28
C ASP A 157 4.25 -19.70 15.14
N GLU A 158 4.24 -20.20 13.90
CA GLU A 158 4.32 -19.35 12.71
C GLU A 158 3.02 -18.52 12.55
N ILE A 159 3.19 -17.21 12.45
CA ILE A 159 2.17 -16.26 12.01
C ILE A 159 2.47 -15.93 10.54
N PRO A 160 1.80 -16.58 9.58
CA PRO A 160 2.14 -16.42 8.18
C PRO A 160 1.76 -15.03 7.67
N GLY A 161 2.61 -14.46 6.80
CA GLY A 161 2.32 -13.20 6.11
C GLY A 161 1.06 -13.26 5.23
N TYR A 162 0.69 -14.45 4.74
CA TYR A 162 -0.55 -14.69 4.01
C TYR A 162 -1.03 -16.13 4.10
N VAL A 163 -2.32 -16.33 3.82
CA VAL A 163 -2.96 -17.65 3.68
C VAL A 163 -3.77 -17.71 2.38
N VAL A 164 -3.77 -18.87 1.72
CA VAL A 164 -4.49 -19.10 0.46
C VAL A 164 -5.38 -20.34 0.57
N SER A 165 -6.63 -20.19 0.16
CA SER A 165 -7.63 -21.26 0.13
C SER A 165 -8.26 -21.37 -1.26
N VAL A 166 -8.42 -22.61 -1.73
CA VAL A 166 -9.09 -22.96 -2.98
C VAL A 166 -10.03 -24.13 -2.71
N PRO A 167 -11.17 -24.25 -3.43
CA PRO A 167 -12.08 -25.37 -3.21
C PRO A 167 -11.45 -26.70 -3.63
N ARG A 168 -11.80 -27.79 -2.94
CA ARG A 168 -11.51 -29.14 -3.43
C ARG A 168 -12.48 -29.50 -4.54
N SER A 169 -12.03 -30.22 -5.57
CA SER A 169 -12.90 -30.62 -6.69
C SER A 169 -14.11 -31.44 -6.24
N ALA A 170 -13.95 -32.24 -5.18
CA ALA A 170 -15.04 -33.00 -4.57
C ALA A 170 -16.15 -32.11 -3.98
N ASN A 171 -15.83 -30.88 -3.57
CA ASN A 171 -16.76 -29.94 -2.95
C ASN A 171 -17.39 -28.98 -3.97
N ILE A 172 -17.13 -29.16 -5.27
CA ILE A 172 -17.66 -28.32 -6.35
C ILE A 172 -18.77 -29.09 -7.07
N SER A 173 -19.97 -28.51 -7.11
CA SER A 173 -21.13 -29.09 -7.80
C SER A 173 -20.92 -29.23 -9.31
N ASP A 174 -21.65 -30.15 -9.93
CA ASP A 174 -21.61 -30.33 -11.38
C ASP A 174 -22.09 -29.08 -12.14
N SER A 175 -23.08 -28.36 -11.61
CA SER A 175 -23.54 -27.09 -12.17
C SER A 175 -22.42 -26.04 -12.17
N GLN A 176 -21.66 -25.94 -11.07
CA GLN A 176 -20.51 -25.04 -10.99
C GLN A 176 -19.39 -25.45 -11.96
N LYS A 177 -19.08 -26.75 -12.08
CA LYS A 177 -18.11 -27.25 -13.06
C LYS A 177 -18.55 -26.96 -14.50
N LYS A 178 -19.83 -27.16 -14.82
CA LYS A 178 -20.44 -26.87 -16.13
C LYS A 178 -20.35 -25.38 -16.49
N SER A 179 -20.37 -24.48 -15.50
CA SER A 179 -20.20 -23.04 -15.72
C SER A 179 -18.81 -22.66 -16.26
N ARG A 180 -17.81 -23.55 -16.09
CA ARG A 180 -16.39 -23.33 -16.42
C ARG A 180 -15.76 -22.15 -15.68
N LYS A 181 -16.33 -21.73 -14.55
CA LYS A 181 -15.79 -20.67 -13.67
C LYS A 181 -15.37 -21.27 -12.34
N LEU A 182 -14.09 -21.18 -11.99
CA LEU A 182 -13.62 -21.58 -10.67
C LEU A 182 -13.91 -20.43 -9.69
N VAL A 183 -14.66 -20.72 -8.62
CA VAL A 183 -15.04 -19.76 -7.58
C VAL A 183 -14.38 -20.15 -6.26
N ASP A 184 -14.57 -19.34 -5.21
CA ASP A 184 -14.04 -19.58 -3.86
C ASP A 184 -12.51 -19.73 -3.75
N CYS A 185 -11.77 -19.17 -4.72
CA CYS A 185 -10.33 -18.94 -4.58
C CYS A 185 -10.11 -17.68 -3.75
N LYS A 186 -9.67 -17.84 -2.50
CA LYS A 186 -9.56 -16.77 -1.49
C LYS A 186 -8.14 -16.67 -0.98
N PHE A 187 -7.74 -15.46 -0.62
CA PHE A 187 -6.52 -15.24 0.15
C PHE A 187 -6.77 -14.18 1.23
N ARG A 188 -5.93 -14.21 2.27
CA ARG A 188 -5.79 -13.12 3.24
C ARG A 188 -4.30 -12.86 3.39
N ALA A 189 -3.90 -11.59 3.43
CA ALA A 189 -2.52 -11.18 3.61
C ALA A 189 -2.45 -10.06 4.63
N ARG A 190 -1.38 -10.04 5.43
CA ARG A 190 -1.07 -8.98 6.38
C ARG A 190 -0.21 -7.94 5.68
N LEU A 191 -0.65 -6.69 5.65
CA LEU A 191 0.15 -5.58 5.13
C LEU A 191 1.36 -5.37 6.05
N ALA A 192 2.54 -5.10 5.49
CA ALA A 192 3.71 -4.75 6.28
C ALA A 192 3.56 -3.37 6.94
N GLY A 193 2.86 -2.44 6.28
CA GLY A 193 2.68 -1.08 6.75
C GLY A 193 3.96 -0.25 6.67
N ALA A 194 3.90 0.99 7.17
CA ALA A 194 5.04 1.89 7.24
C ALA A 194 5.05 2.64 8.57
N ILE A 195 6.23 2.83 9.14
CA ILE A 195 6.43 3.62 10.36
C ILE A 195 6.79 5.04 9.94
N HIS A 196 5.99 6.03 10.37
CA HIS A 196 6.25 7.46 10.09
C HIS A 196 6.70 8.24 11.33
N ALA A 197 6.42 7.73 12.52
CA ALA A 197 6.76 8.36 13.79
C ALA A 197 7.09 7.29 14.83
N VAL A 198 7.93 7.66 15.81
CA VAL A 198 8.35 6.80 16.91
C VAL A 198 8.15 7.58 18.21
N GLU A 199 7.44 6.99 19.18
CA GLU A 199 7.33 7.52 20.53
C GLU A 199 8.43 6.92 21.40
N VAL A 200 9.26 7.77 22.01
CA VAL A 200 10.36 7.35 22.90
C VAL A 200 10.11 7.89 24.30
N LYS A 201 10.17 7.01 25.30
CA LYS A 201 10.10 7.34 26.73
C LYS A 201 11.38 6.88 27.41
N GLY A 202 11.87 7.67 28.35
CA GLY A 202 13.08 7.35 29.11
C GLY A 202 13.02 7.91 30.52
N THR A 203 13.83 7.34 31.41
CA THR A 203 14.07 7.85 32.76
C THR A 203 15.57 7.86 33.00
N LEU A 204 16.09 8.93 33.61
CA LEU A 204 17.49 9.02 34.00
C LEU A 204 17.59 8.70 35.50
N ALA A 205 18.39 7.68 35.82
CA ALA A 205 18.68 7.29 37.19
C ALA A 205 20.17 6.92 37.29
N TYR A 206 20.76 7.08 38.47
CA TYR A 206 22.15 6.66 38.72
C TYR A 206 22.31 5.12 38.73
N SER A 207 21.20 4.37 38.76
CA SER A 207 21.12 2.91 38.63
C SER A 207 19.79 2.48 38.00
N LEU A 208 19.77 1.34 37.29
CA LEU A 208 18.61 0.74 36.62
C LEU A 208 17.95 -0.35 37.46
#